data_AF-A0A7X6HCP8-F1
#
_entry.id   AF-A0A7X6HCP8-F1
#
_cell.length_a   1.000
_cell.length_b   1.000
_cell.length_c   1.000
_cell.angle_alpha   90.00
_cell.angle_beta   90.00
_cell.angle_gamma   90.00
#
_symmetry.space_group_name_H-M   'P 1'
#
loop_
_entity.id
_entity.type
_entity.pdbx_description
1 polymer ?
#
loop_
_entity_poly.entity_id
_entity_poly.type
_entity_poly.pdbx_seq_one_letter_code
_entity_poly.pdbx_strand_id
1 'polypeptide(L)'
;MPGVNAAAMDSVSESAAEVLGGLMLLGGTVLLVFGMAAVLSTWLVVRRIKRSRRLRNGWRQGRLTVRSLAADDAGRRLARLRLMLHRSAEATERTLAAAGTHGRPAGDLPAVAATLARAERTLDEQLRLAEREPDPALKRILAGRLDEQVRRAAALAAELRQTLLLAGDSIGDAQLERASRHLALEADALRTWNHSYTARTGARAATVRRYAEEQ
;
A
#
# COMPACT_ATOMS: atom_id res chain seq x y z
N MET A 1 -60.80 67.56 16.14
CA MET A 1 -59.34 67.75 16.00
C MET A 1 -58.74 66.52 15.29
N PRO A 2 -58.63 66.51 13.94
CA PRO A 2 -58.27 65.31 13.15
C PRO A 2 -56.85 65.27 12.56
N GLY A 3 -55.99 66.25 12.86
CA GLY A 3 -54.63 66.33 12.27
C GLY A 3 -53.58 65.35 12.84
N VAL A 4 -53.90 64.63 13.91
CA VAL A 4 -52.94 63.75 14.60
C VAL A 4 -52.79 62.39 13.88
N ASN A 5 -53.79 62.01 13.08
CA ASN A 5 -53.84 60.66 12.51
C ASN A 5 -52.92 60.46 11.28
N ALA A 6 -52.64 61.51 10.50
CA ALA A 6 -51.80 61.38 9.30
C ALA A 6 -50.32 61.20 9.65
N ALA A 7 -49.81 61.97 10.62
CA ALA A 7 -48.45 61.81 11.14
C ALA A 7 -48.24 60.44 11.82
N ALA A 8 -49.30 59.89 12.42
CA ALA A 8 -49.29 58.55 13.00
C ALA A 8 -49.18 57.44 11.94
N MET A 9 -49.69 57.64 10.72
CA MET A 9 -49.60 56.65 9.64
C MET A 9 -48.22 56.65 8.95
N ASP A 10 -47.64 57.82 8.71
CA ASP A 10 -46.31 57.91 8.09
C ASP A 10 -45.23 57.26 8.96
N SER A 11 -45.26 57.53 10.27
CA SER A 11 -44.33 56.92 11.23
C SER A 11 -44.45 55.40 11.33
N VAL A 12 -45.65 54.84 11.17
CA VAL A 12 -45.88 53.39 11.15
C VAL A 12 -45.32 52.76 9.87
N SER A 13 -45.44 53.44 8.73
CA SER A 13 -44.93 52.93 7.44
C SER A 13 -43.39 52.90 7.39
N GLU A 14 -42.74 53.92 7.95
CA GLU A 14 -41.28 54.02 8.06
C GLU A 14 -40.73 52.94 9.00
N SER A 15 -41.42 52.72 10.13
CA SER A 15 -41.11 51.62 11.07
C SER A 15 -41.22 50.24 10.41
N ALA A 16 -42.24 50.01 9.59
CA ALA A 16 -42.46 48.72 8.95
C ALA A 16 -41.39 48.40 7.89
N ALA A 17 -40.96 49.41 7.11
CA ALA A 17 -39.90 49.26 6.12
C ALA A 17 -38.54 48.98 6.77
N GLU A 18 -38.22 49.65 7.89
CA GLU A 18 -37.01 49.38 8.67
C GLU A 18 -37.01 47.97 9.27
N VAL A 19 -38.14 47.51 9.81
CA VAL A 19 -38.25 46.16 10.39
C VAL A 19 -38.16 45.08 9.31
N LEU A 20 -38.80 45.26 8.16
CA LEU A 20 -38.73 44.32 7.02
C LEU A 20 -37.32 44.27 6.41
N GLY A 21 -36.68 45.42 6.24
CA GLY A 21 -35.29 45.52 5.79
C GLY A 21 -34.34 44.84 6.77
N GLY A 22 -34.54 45.07 8.07
CA GLY A 22 -33.82 44.40 9.16
C GLY A 22 -33.98 42.89 9.12
N LEU A 23 -35.20 42.37 8.91
CA LEU A 23 -35.47 40.93 8.84
C LEU A 23 -34.80 40.26 7.65
N MET A 24 -34.78 40.90 6.47
CA MET A 24 -34.09 40.37 5.30
C MET A 24 -32.56 40.36 5.48
N LEU A 25 -32.01 41.42 6.08
CA LEU A 25 -30.59 41.48 6.42
C LEU A 25 -30.20 40.43 7.47
N LEU A 26 -31.02 40.23 8.51
CA LEU A 26 -30.80 39.19 9.51
C LEU A 26 -30.92 37.78 8.90
N GLY A 27 -31.95 37.54 8.10
CA GLY A 27 -32.16 36.25 7.44
C GLY A 27 -31.04 35.90 6.48
N GLY A 28 -30.62 36.86 5.64
CA GLY A 28 -29.52 36.70 4.69
C GLY A 28 -28.18 36.44 5.38
N THR A 29 -27.89 37.15 6.47
CA THR A 29 -26.65 36.93 7.24
C THR A 29 -26.63 35.57 7.93
N VAL A 30 -27.75 35.11 8.51
CA VAL A 30 -27.85 33.77 9.12
C VAL A 30 -27.63 32.68 8.09
N LEU A 31 -28.24 32.79 6.90
CA LEU A 31 -28.08 31.80 5.84
C LEU A 31 -26.64 31.74 5.32
N LEU A 32 -26.00 32.90 5.17
CA LEU A 32 -24.62 33.02 4.71
C LEU A 32 -23.64 32.44 5.75
N VAL A 33 -23.86 32.72 7.03
CA VAL A 33 -23.06 32.13 8.13
C VAL A 33 -23.23 30.61 8.17
N PHE A 34 -24.45 30.09 8.01
CA PHE A 34 -24.70 28.65 7.98
C PHE A 34 -24.07 27.96 6.76
N GLY A 35 -24.19 28.55 5.58
CA GLY A 35 -23.55 28.05 4.36
C GLY A 35 -22.02 28.02 4.50
N MET A 36 -21.44 29.10 5.02
CA MET A 36 -20.00 29.18 5.26
C MET A 36 -19.55 28.16 6.31
N ALA A 37 -20.32 27.96 7.38
CA ALA A 37 -20.04 26.96 8.41
C ALA A 37 -20.14 25.52 7.86
N ALA A 38 -21.07 25.24 6.95
CA ALA A 38 -21.20 23.94 6.30
C ALA A 38 -20.00 23.63 5.38
N VAL A 39 -19.55 24.63 4.61
CA VAL A 39 -18.39 24.49 3.72
C VAL A 39 -17.10 24.36 4.54
N LEU A 40 -16.93 25.19 5.57
CA LEU A 40 -15.77 25.14 6.47
C LEU A 40 -15.74 23.85 7.29
N SER A 41 -16.88 23.33 7.76
CA SER A 41 -16.93 22.07 8.48
C SER A 41 -16.57 20.90 7.57
N THR A 42 -17.09 20.86 6.35
CA THR A 42 -16.75 19.84 5.35
C THR A 42 -15.27 19.91 4.98
N TRP A 43 -14.76 21.11 4.72
CA TRP A 43 -13.35 21.31 4.38
C TRP A 43 -12.42 21.00 5.55
N LEU A 44 -12.80 21.34 6.79
CA LEU A 44 -12.05 20.96 7.98
C LEU A 44 -12.08 19.45 8.21
N VAL A 45 -13.20 18.76 7.98
CA VAL A 45 -13.29 17.30 8.05
C VAL A 45 -12.35 16.65 7.05
N VAL A 46 -12.41 17.06 5.78
CA VAL A 46 -11.53 16.54 4.71
C VAL A 46 -10.06 16.86 4.98
N ARG A 47 -9.76 18.09 5.41
CA ARG A 47 -8.39 18.53 5.74
C ARG A 47 -7.86 17.85 7.00
N ARG A 48 -8.71 17.54 7.97
CA ARG A 48 -8.34 16.84 9.21
C ARG A 48 -8.16 15.34 8.99
N ILE A 49 -8.92 14.73 8.07
CA ILE A 49 -8.69 13.36 7.58
C ILE A 49 -7.35 13.28 6.84
N LYS A 50 -7.03 14.27 6.00
CA LYS A 50 -5.77 14.29 5.23
C LYS A 50 -4.54 14.60 6.08
N ARG A 51 -4.66 15.37 7.18
CA ARG A 51 -3.51 15.78 8.03
C ARG A 51 -3.31 14.91 9.27
N SER A 52 -4.33 14.23 9.80
CA SER A 52 -4.21 13.56 11.10
C SER A 52 -4.33 12.06 11.02
N ARG A 53 -3.16 11.43 11.14
CA ARG A 53 -2.89 10.11 11.74
C ARG A 53 -3.56 9.91 13.14
N ARG A 54 -4.63 10.61 13.54
CA ARG A 54 -5.25 10.56 14.87
C ARG A 54 -6.78 10.35 14.91
N LEU A 55 -7.38 9.68 13.92
CA LEU A 55 -8.61 8.90 14.15
C LEU A 55 -8.25 7.61 14.92
N ARG A 56 -7.63 7.82 16.08
CA ARG A 56 -6.89 6.86 16.91
C ARG A 56 -7.69 6.39 18.13
N ASN A 57 -8.92 6.89 18.30
CA ASN A 57 -9.70 6.68 19.53
C ASN A 57 -11.14 6.16 19.33
N GLY A 58 -11.62 5.92 18.10
CA GLY A 58 -12.72 4.96 17.84
C GLY A 58 -12.29 3.48 18.06
N TRP A 59 -11.25 3.29 18.88
CA TRP A 59 -10.21 2.28 18.76
C TRP A 59 -10.25 1.24 19.88
N ARG A 60 -11.34 1.14 20.65
CA ARG A 60 -11.43 0.11 21.72
C ARG A 60 -12.49 -0.94 21.42
N GLN A 61 -13.71 -0.55 21.05
CA GLN A 61 -14.74 -1.50 20.58
C GLN A 61 -14.54 -1.94 19.11
N GLY A 62 -14.19 -1.04 18.19
CA GLY A 62 -13.89 -1.39 16.79
C GLY A 62 -12.58 -2.17 16.62
N ARG A 63 -11.75 -2.27 17.66
CA ARG A 63 -10.43 -2.93 17.61
C ARG A 63 -10.52 -4.45 17.62
N LEU A 64 -11.65 -5.04 18.01
CA LEU A 64 -11.81 -6.50 17.95
C LEU A 64 -12.34 -6.92 16.58
N THR A 65 -13.30 -6.18 16.02
CA THR A 65 -13.87 -6.42 14.68
C THR A 65 -12.97 -5.94 13.53
N VAL A 66 -12.26 -4.82 13.68
CA VAL A 66 -11.23 -4.40 12.70
C VAL A 66 -9.98 -5.27 12.84
N ARG A 67 -9.69 -5.86 14.00
CA ARG A 67 -8.54 -6.78 14.14
C ARG A 67 -8.84 -8.14 13.53
N SER A 68 -10.08 -8.64 13.56
CA SER A 68 -10.45 -9.82 12.77
C SER A 68 -10.45 -9.53 11.27
N LEU A 69 -11.00 -8.39 10.84
CA LEU A 69 -11.03 -8.01 9.41
C LEU A 69 -9.65 -7.61 8.84
N ALA A 70 -8.80 -6.93 9.61
CA ALA A 70 -7.45 -6.57 9.21
C ALA A 70 -6.45 -7.73 9.36
N ALA A 71 -6.70 -8.69 10.27
CA ALA A 71 -5.98 -9.96 10.28
C ALA A 71 -6.26 -10.74 8.99
N ASP A 72 -7.52 -10.72 8.56
CA ASP A 72 -7.95 -11.40 7.34
C ASP A 72 -7.42 -10.70 6.07
N ASP A 73 -7.38 -9.36 6.03
CA ASP A 73 -6.75 -8.65 4.89
C ASP A 73 -5.23 -8.86 4.81
N ALA A 74 -4.55 -8.93 5.95
CA ALA A 74 -3.12 -9.23 5.99
C ALA A 74 -2.82 -10.67 5.52
N GLY A 75 -3.63 -11.64 5.96
CA GLY A 75 -3.56 -13.03 5.48
C GLY A 75 -3.85 -13.13 3.98
N ARG A 76 -4.94 -12.51 3.50
CA ARG A 76 -5.27 -12.44 2.07
C ARG A 76 -4.16 -11.77 1.25
N ARG A 77 -3.53 -10.73 1.78
CA ARG A 77 -2.38 -10.09 1.12
C ARG A 77 -1.20 -11.03 1.02
N LEU A 78 -0.83 -11.75 2.08
CA LEU A 78 0.24 -12.75 2.04
C LEU A 78 -0.05 -13.86 1.03
N ALA A 79 -1.28 -14.39 1.00
CA ALA A 79 -1.69 -15.39 0.02
C ALA A 79 -1.61 -14.86 -1.43
N ARG A 80 -2.02 -13.62 -1.69
CA ARG A 80 -1.86 -12.96 -3.00
C ARG A 80 -0.39 -12.84 -3.39
N LEU A 81 0.51 -12.50 -2.46
CA LEU A 81 1.94 -12.43 -2.73
C LEU A 81 2.53 -13.80 -3.08
N ARG A 82 2.13 -14.86 -2.38
CA ARG A 82 2.54 -16.24 -2.70
C ARG A 82 2.10 -16.65 -4.09
N LEU A 83 0.84 -16.38 -4.44
CA LEU A 83 0.30 -16.66 -5.77
C LEU A 83 1.04 -15.87 -6.87
N MET A 84 1.37 -14.60 -6.62
CA MET A 84 2.14 -13.78 -7.56
C MET A 84 3.53 -14.37 -7.80
N LEU A 85 4.22 -14.78 -6.74
CA LEU A 85 5.54 -15.40 -6.80
C LEU A 85 5.52 -16.75 -7.53
N HIS A 86 4.50 -17.57 -7.27
CA HIS A 86 4.35 -18.84 -7.96
C HIS A 86 4.12 -18.64 -9.47
N ARG A 87 3.26 -17.68 -9.84
CA ARG A 87 3.01 -17.32 -11.24
C ARG A 87 4.25 -16.75 -11.94
N SER A 88 5.07 -15.95 -11.24
CA SER A 88 6.32 -15.42 -11.83
C SER A 88 7.35 -16.53 -12.05
N ALA A 89 7.51 -17.43 -11.08
CA ALA A 89 8.41 -18.57 -11.18
C ALA A 89 8.01 -19.50 -12.35
N GLU A 90 6.73 -19.88 -12.41
CA GLU A 90 6.20 -20.76 -13.46
C GLU A 90 6.31 -20.11 -14.86
N ALA A 91 6.00 -18.82 -14.98
CA ALA A 91 6.19 -18.10 -16.23
C ALA A 91 7.66 -18.08 -16.67
N THR A 92 8.59 -17.90 -15.72
CA THR A 92 10.03 -17.88 -16.00
C THR A 92 10.54 -19.24 -16.44
N GLU A 93 10.11 -20.31 -15.77
CA GLU A 93 10.42 -21.68 -16.14
C GLU A 93 9.90 -22.02 -17.56
N ARG A 94 8.66 -21.64 -17.87
CA ARG A 94 8.09 -21.82 -19.21
C ARG A 94 8.87 -21.05 -20.29
N THR A 95 9.28 -19.82 -20.01
CA THR A 95 10.09 -19.04 -20.96
C THR A 95 11.47 -19.66 -21.19
N LEU A 96 12.11 -20.18 -20.13
CA LEU A 96 13.40 -20.86 -20.25
C LEU A 96 13.28 -22.18 -21.02
N ALA A 97 12.25 -22.97 -20.74
CA ALA A 97 11.97 -24.21 -21.45
C ALA A 97 11.79 -23.93 -22.96
N ALA A 98 11.00 -22.91 -23.30
CA ALA A 98 10.80 -22.48 -24.68
C ALA A 98 12.11 -22.01 -25.36
N ALA A 99 12.93 -21.23 -24.65
CA ALA A 99 14.23 -20.79 -25.16
C ALA A 99 15.17 -21.98 -25.44
N GLY A 100 15.18 -22.97 -24.54
CA GLY A 100 15.95 -24.20 -24.69
C GLY A 100 15.49 -25.06 -25.88
N THR A 101 14.18 -25.23 -26.07
CA THR A 101 13.64 -25.99 -27.21
C THR A 101 13.92 -25.34 -28.56
N HIS A 102 14.02 -24.01 -28.61
CA HIS A 102 14.32 -23.27 -29.83
C HIS A 102 15.82 -23.08 -30.10
N GLY A 103 16.71 -23.67 -29.28
CA GLY A 103 18.15 -23.58 -29.47
C GLY A 103 18.71 -22.16 -29.38
N ARG A 104 18.01 -21.25 -28.68
CA ARG A 104 18.43 -19.84 -28.59
C ARG A 104 19.64 -19.71 -27.66
N PRO A 105 20.66 -18.90 -28.02
CA PRO A 105 21.78 -18.64 -27.13
C PRO A 105 21.28 -17.89 -25.91
N ALA A 106 21.21 -18.58 -24.77
CA ALA A 106 20.76 -18.00 -23.50
C ALA A 106 21.92 -17.52 -22.61
N GLY A 107 23.17 -17.85 -22.97
CA GLY A 107 24.36 -17.54 -22.18
C GLY A 107 24.22 -17.98 -20.72
N ASP A 108 24.51 -17.06 -19.79
CA ASP A 108 24.41 -17.30 -18.34
C ASP A 108 22.99 -17.16 -17.76
N LEU A 109 21.99 -16.79 -18.57
CA LEU A 109 20.63 -16.54 -18.08
C LEU A 109 19.98 -17.74 -17.36
N PRO A 110 20.20 -19.01 -17.75
CA PRO A 110 19.72 -20.15 -16.98
C PRO A 110 20.30 -20.22 -15.56
N ALA A 111 21.58 -19.86 -15.38
CA ALA A 111 22.22 -19.82 -14.06
C ALA A 111 21.67 -18.67 -13.20
N VAL A 112 21.38 -17.52 -13.82
CA VAL A 112 20.72 -16.38 -13.17
C VAL A 112 19.31 -16.78 -12.73
N ALA A 113 18.54 -17.44 -13.60
CA ALA A 113 17.21 -17.92 -13.27
C ALA A 113 17.21 -18.95 -12.13
N ALA A 114 18.18 -19.87 -12.11
CA ALA A 114 18.34 -20.80 -10.99
C ALA A 114 18.64 -20.09 -9.66
N THR A 115 19.41 -19.00 -9.71
CA THR A 115 19.69 -18.16 -8.53
C THR A 115 18.45 -17.43 -8.06
N LEU A 116 17.70 -16.83 -8.99
CA LEU A 116 16.43 -16.18 -8.71
C LEU A 116 15.41 -17.17 -8.11
N ALA A 117 15.26 -18.36 -8.69
CA ALA A 117 14.35 -19.40 -8.19
C ALA A 117 14.71 -19.88 -6.77
N ARG A 118 15.99 -19.88 -6.38
CA ARG A 118 16.39 -20.12 -4.98
C ARG A 118 15.93 -18.97 -4.08
N ALA A 119 16.13 -17.72 -4.50
CA ALA A 119 15.70 -16.56 -3.74
C ALA A 119 14.16 -16.51 -3.59
N GLU A 120 13.41 -16.82 -4.65
CA GLU A 120 11.94 -16.93 -4.62
C GLU A 120 11.47 -18.03 -3.66
N ARG A 121 12.11 -19.21 -3.65
CA ARG A 121 11.78 -20.27 -2.67
C ARG A 121 11.97 -19.81 -1.23
N THR A 122 13.08 -19.13 -0.94
CA THR A 122 13.31 -18.54 0.39
C THR A 122 12.25 -17.48 0.75
N LEU A 123 11.75 -16.72 -0.23
CA LEU A 123 10.64 -15.79 -0.01
C LEU A 123 9.31 -16.49 0.23
N ASP A 124 8.99 -17.58 -0.48
CA ASP A 124 7.77 -18.37 -0.21
C ASP A 124 7.80 -18.97 1.20
N GLU A 125 8.95 -19.48 1.65
CA GLU A 125 9.11 -19.95 3.02
C GLU A 125 8.85 -18.84 4.06
N GLN A 126 9.40 -17.65 3.83
CA GLN A 126 9.14 -16.49 4.69
C GLN A 126 7.67 -16.07 4.67
N LEU A 127 7.01 -16.11 3.52
CA LEU A 127 5.56 -15.84 3.41
C LEU A 127 4.74 -16.89 4.16
N ARG A 128 5.09 -18.18 4.08
CA ARG A 128 4.43 -19.25 4.85
C ARG A 128 4.60 -19.07 6.34
N LEU A 129 5.79 -18.67 6.79
CA LEU A 129 6.04 -18.36 8.20
C LEU A 129 5.20 -17.16 8.65
N ALA A 130 5.15 -16.09 7.86
CA ALA A 130 4.33 -14.92 8.15
C ALA A 130 2.83 -15.22 8.14
N GLU A 131 2.36 -16.16 7.32
CA GLU A 131 0.96 -16.58 7.26
C GLU A 131 0.54 -17.32 8.54
N ARG A 132 1.44 -18.11 9.15
CA ARG A 132 1.21 -18.84 10.40
C ARG A 132 1.26 -17.97 11.65
N GLU A 133 1.69 -16.70 11.54
CA GLU A 133 1.80 -15.79 12.68
C GLU A 133 0.43 -15.52 13.33
N PRO A 134 0.25 -15.82 14.63
CA PRO A 134 -0.99 -15.54 15.35
C PRO A 134 -1.19 -14.06 15.68
N ASP A 135 -0.13 -13.24 15.83
CA ASP A 135 -0.31 -11.81 16.09
C ASP A 135 -0.62 -11.01 14.82
N PRO A 136 -1.82 -10.43 14.69
CA PRO A 136 -2.21 -9.66 13.51
C PRO A 136 -1.47 -8.32 13.37
N ALA A 137 -0.87 -7.79 14.44
CA ALA A 137 -0.01 -6.61 14.31
C ALA A 137 1.32 -6.98 13.63
N LEU A 138 1.96 -8.05 14.10
CA LEU A 138 3.17 -8.59 13.49
C LEU A 138 2.93 -9.07 12.04
N LYS A 139 1.83 -9.78 11.78
CA LYS A 139 1.44 -10.23 10.43
C LYS A 139 1.33 -9.07 9.42
N ARG A 140 0.79 -7.91 9.82
CA ARG A 140 0.72 -6.72 8.94
C ARG A 140 2.09 -6.11 8.64
N ILE A 141 2.98 -6.07 9.64
CA ILE A 141 4.35 -5.58 9.47
C ILE A 141 5.11 -6.49 8.51
N LEU A 142 4.99 -7.81 8.72
CA LEU A 142 5.59 -8.83 7.84
C LEU A 142 5.04 -8.74 6.42
N ALA A 143 3.72 -8.62 6.25
CA ALA A 143 3.09 -8.48 4.93
C ALA A 143 3.57 -7.24 4.18
N GLY A 144 3.68 -6.08 4.85
CA GLY A 144 4.21 -4.86 4.23
C GLY A 144 5.67 -5.00 3.80
N ARG A 145 6.48 -5.67 4.63
CA ARG A 145 7.92 -5.87 4.36
C ARG A 145 8.17 -6.92 3.26
N LEU A 146 7.39 -8.00 3.23
CA LEU A 146 7.52 -9.05 2.23
C LEU A 146 6.96 -8.61 0.86
N ASP A 147 5.96 -7.73 0.84
CA ASP A 147 5.42 -7.16 -0.42
C ASP A 147 6.51 -6.53 -1.29
N GLU A 148 7.37 -5.70 -0.71
CA GLU A 148 8.45 -5.04 -1.46
C GLU A 148 9.44 -6.04 -2.06
N GLN A 149 9.83 -7.06 -1.28
CA GLN A 149 10.77 -8.09 -1.72
C GLN A 149 10.16 -8.95 -2.84
N VAL A 150 8.89 -9.33 -2.71
CA VAL A 150 8.17 -10.11 -3.74
C VAL A 150 7.98 -9.30 -5.01
N ARG A 151 7.67 -8.00 -4.91
CA ARG A 151 7.57 -7.12 -6.10
C ARG A 151 8.91 -6.99 -6.81
N ARG A 152 10.01 -6.81 -6.09
CA ARG A 152 11.35 -6.75 -6.68
C ARG A 152 11.74 -8.07 -7.33
N ALA A 153 11.46 -9.21 -6.70
CA ALA A 153 11.66 -10.53 -7.31
C ALA A 153 10.85 -10.70 -8.60
N ALA A 154 9.57 -10.33 -8.59
CA ALA A 154 8.70 -10.41 -9.76
C ALA A 154 9.15 -9.48 -10.91
N ALA A 155 9.68 -8.29 -10.59
CA ALA A 155 10.25 -7.37 -11.57
C ALA A 155 11.50 -7.97 -12.22
N LEU A 156 12.44 -8.50 -11.43
CA LEU A 156 13.64 -9.18 -11.95
C LEU A 156 13.29 -10.40 -12.81
N ALA A 157 12.27 -11.18 -12.42
CA ALA A 157 11.76 -12.29 -13.21
C ALA A 157 11.14 -11.82 -14.55
N ALA A 158 10.51 -10.65 -14.56
CA ALA A 158 9.98 -10.05 -15.79
C ALA A 158 11.09 -9.55 -16.72
N GLU A 159 12.10 -8.87 -16.16
CA GLU A 159 13.28 -8.42 -16.92
C GLU A 159 14.03 -9.60 -17.52
N LEU A 160 14.26 -10.67 -16.76
CA LEU A 160 14.91 -11.89 -17.27
C LEU A 160 14.12 -12.51 -18.44
N ARG A 161 12.79 -12.61 -18.32
CA ARG A 161 11.95 -13.09 -19.42
C ARG A 161 12.01 -12.18 -20.64
N GLN A 162 12.02 -10.87 -20.44
CA GLN A 162 12.16 -9.89 -21.52
C GLN A 162 13.53 -10.04 -22.21
N THR A 163 14.62 -10.17 -21.46
CA THR A 163 15.95 -10.41 -22.02
C THR A 163 16.01 -11.71 -22.81
N LEU A 164 15.40 -12.80 -22.31
CA LEU A 164 15.33 -14.08 -23.04
C LEU A 164 14.52 -13.98 -24.34
N LEU A 165 13.43 -13.23 -24.34
CA LEU A 165 12.64 -13.01 -25.55
C LEU A 165 13.45 -12.23 -26.60
N LEU A 166 14.10 -11.14 -26.17
CA LEU A 166 14.90 -10.30 -27.06
C LEU A 166 16.20 -10.97 -27.55
N ALA A 167 16.79 -11.87 -26.75
CA ALA A 167 17.93 -12.69 -27.18
C ALA A 167 17.61 -13.55 -28.42
N GLY A 168 16.34 -13.93 -28.60
CA GLY A 168 15.87 -14.63 -29.79
C GLY A 168 15.75 -13.77 -31.04
N ASP A 169 15.64 -12.44 -30.89
CA ASP A 169 15.28 -11.49 -31.94
C ASP A 169 16.46 -10.60 -32.38
N SER A 170 17.69 -11.14 -32.39
CA SER A 170 18.93 -10.49 -32.89
C SER A 170 19.64 -9.47 -31.97
N ILE A 171 19.48 -9.57 -30.65
CA ILE A 171 20.42 -8.91 -29.73
C ILE A 171 21.82 -9.52 -29.92
N GLY A 172 22.83 -8.67 -30.11
CA GLY A 172 24.23 -9.12 -30.17
C GLY A 172 24.73 -9.65 -28.83
N ASP A 173 25.58 -10.69 -28.86
CA ASP A 173 26.07 -11.43 -27.69
C ASP A 173 26.60 -10.53 -26.56
N ALA A 174 27.29 -9.44 -26.89
CA ALA A 174 27.85 -8.49 -25.92
C ALA A 174 26.79 -7.66 -25.15
N GLN A 175 25.60 -7.46 -25.72
CA GLN A 175 24.47 -6.83 -25.01
C GLN A 175 23.78 -7.84 -24.11
N LEU A 176 23.61 -9.08 -24.59
CA LEU A 176 23.06 -10.19 -23.82
C LEU A 176 23.91 -10.48 -22.58
N GLU A 177 25.24 -10.52 -22.73
CA GLU A 177 26.18 -10.75 -21.63
C GLU A 177 26.20 -9.61 -20.60
N ARG A 178 25.97 -8.37 -21.03
CA ARG A 178 25.83 -7.24 -20.09
C ARG A 178 24.54 -7.34 -19.30
N ALA A 179 23.44 -7.67 -19.97
CA ALA A 179 22.14 -7.86 -19.33
C ALA A 179 22.17 -9.06 -18.36
N SER A 180 22.77 -10.18 -18.75
CA SER A 180 22.90 -11.36 -17.90
C SER A 180 23.72 -11.06 -16.64
N ARG A 181 24.86 -10.35 -16.77
CA ARG A 181 25.67 -9.94 -15.62
C ARG A 181 24.93 -8.98 -14.69
N HIS A 182 24.19 -8.02 -15.23
CA HIS A 182 23.37 -7.12 -14.41
C HIS A 182 22.31 -7.90 -13.62
N LEU A 183 21.56 -8.78 -14.28
CA LEU A 183 20.56 -9.61 -13.64
C LEU A 183 21.17 -10.59 -12.61
N ALA A 184 22.38 -11.10 -12.87
CA ALA A 184 23.11 -11.94 -11.93
C ALA A 184 23.41 -11.20 -10.62
N LEU A 185 23.89 -9.95 -10.73
CA LEU A 185 24.17 -9.10 -9.57
C LEU A 185 22.91 -8.79 -8.77
N GLU A 186 21.81 -8.44 -9.44
CA GLU A 186 20.53 -8.15 -8.78
C GLU A 186 19.92 -9.40 -8.12
N ALA A 187 19.98 -10.56 -8.77
CA ALA A 187 19.53 -11.82 -8.20
C ALA A 187 20.36 -12.23 -6.97
N ASP A 188 21.68 -11.99 -7.00
CA ASP A 188 22.55 -12.24 -5.86
C ASP A 188 22.32 -11.25 -4.72
N ALA A 189 22.12 -9.98 -5.03
CA ALA A 189 21.74 -8.95 -4.05
C ALA A 189 20.43 -9.31 -3.36
N LEU A 190 19.42 -9.76 -4.12
CA LEU A 190 18.14 -10.23 -3.58
C LEU A 190 18.32 -11.44 -2.66
N ARG A 191 19.14 -12.42 -3.06
CA ARG A 191 19.46 -13.60 -2.24
C ARG A 191 20.15 -13.22 -0.93
N THR A 192 21.17 -12.36 -0.99
CA THR A 192 21.91 -11.88 0.18
C THR A 192 21.01 -11.07 1.10
N TRP A 193 20.15 -10.23 0.52
CA TRP A 193 19.14 -9.50 1.26
C TRP A 193 18.20 -10.47 2.00
N ASN A 194 17.63 -11.48 1.34
CA ASN A 194 16.77 -12.47 2.00
C ASN A 194 17.47 -13.21 3.15
N HIS A 195 18.75 -13.56 2.97
CA HIS A 195 19.53 -14.28 3.97
C HIS A 195 19.82 -13.45 5.22
N SER A 196 20.31 -12.21 5.05
CA SER A 196 20.67 -11.32 6.17
C SER A 196 19.51 -11.05 7.13
N TYR A 197 18.27 -11.06 6.63
CA TYR A 197 17.10 -10.84 7.46
C TYR A 197 16.53 -12.11 8.10
N THR A 198 16.74 -13.27 7.47
CA THR A 198 16.40 -14.56 8.10
C THR A 198 17.26 -14.76 9.35
N ALA A 199 18.56 -14.47 9.25
CA ALA A 199 19.50 -14.54 10.37
C ALA A 199 19.11 -13.58 11.53
N ARG A 200 18.69 -12.35 11.21
CA ARG A 200 18.29 -11.36 12.22
C ARG A 200 17.02 -11.74 12.98
N THR A 201 16.02 -12.29 12.29
CA THR A 201 14.78 -12.74 12.93
C THR A 201 15.03 -13.95 13.82
N GLY A 202 15.86 -14.91 13.37
CA GLY A 202 16.23 -16.09 14.16
C GLY A 202 17.02 -15.73 15.43
N ALA A 203 18.01 -14.83 15.31
CA ALA A 203 18.80 -14.38 16.46
C ALA A 203 17.92 -13.70 17.53
N ARG A 204 16.98 -12.83 17.12
CA ARG A 204 16.08 -12.13 18.05
C ARG A 204 15.11 -13.09 18.77
N ALA A 205 14.62 -14.13 18.10
CA ALA A 205 13.77 -15.14 18.71
C ALA A 205 14.52 -16.00 19.75
N ALA A 206 15.77 -16.36 19.46
CA ALA A 206 16.62 -17.11 20.39
C ALA A 206 16.91 -16.31 21.67
N THR A 207 17.12 -15.00 21.56
CA THR A 207 17.35 -14.13 22.73
C THR A 207 16.12 -14.04 23.62
N VAL A 208 14.92 -13.90 23.05
CA VAL A 208 13.66 -13.80 23.84
C VAL A 208 13.37 -15.10 24.58
N ARG A 209 13.64 -16.26 23.97
CA ARG A 209 13.46 -17.57 24.61
C ARG A 209 14.39 -17.75 25.81
N ARG A 210 15.66 -17.31 25.69
CA ARG A 210 16.64 -17.41 26.77
C ARG A 210 16.21 -16.62 28.01
N TYR A 211 15.62 -15.43 27.83
CA TYR A 211 15.09 -14.63 28.93
C TYR A 211 13.80 -15.22 29.56
N ALA A 212 13.07 -16.05 28.84
CA ALA A 212 11.87 -16.71 29.37
C ALA A 212 12.18 -18.00 30.14
N GLU A 213 13.36 -18.60 29.95
CA GLU A 213 13.82 -19.79 30.67
C GLU A 213 14.63 -19.43 31.95
N GLU A 214 15.02 -18.16 32.11
CA GLU A 214 15.75 -17.63 33.28
C GLU A 214 14.85 -16.93 34.32
N GLN A 215 13.52 -16.93 34.13
CA GLN A 215 12.52 -16.49 35.12
C GLN A 215 11.67 -17.66 35.61
#